data_AF-A0A4Q1FUS0-F1
#
_entry.id   AF-A0A4Q1FUS0-F1
#
_cell.length_a   1.000
_cell.length_b   1.000
_cell.length_c   1.000
_cell.angle_alpha   90.00
_cell.angle_beta   90.00
_cell.angle_gamma   90.00
#
_symmetry.space_group_name_H-M   'P 1'
#
loop_
_entity.id
_entity.type
_entity.pdbx_description
1 polymer ?
#
loop_
_entity_poly.entity_id
_entity_poly.type
_entity_poly.pdbx_seq_one_letter_code
_entity_poly.pdbx_strand_id
1 'polypeptide(L)'
;MRSIEEKIKGIQVVSKKFSELRTELISNQEIIVNLLKEIINKYASDYSLVRTNSVRTLRFYTFVYRVKEKDSFSEKLIRNNDYNHFYESLNDLNQIDEPNLKNKVKELDDLIGIKILTDLNVDSVNMYKLIGSTNFIQDARNKGITMDEEDLQSQPITMKNGLKIFKLKCKYETWNFELQIKSKLESAWGDMEHAIFYKNYKLTPVRSLAQQSMNHVGKLLIEIDDFLQDIREANDNFTINSDVILFINKFEETFADKVGNALDGINFNFKKIASLTYNIHNIDHDIFKTNDIKFDHLSFPCQKYSKYIQSRNKDFDLQVFESIILSSFETIITNDNLETYLDTLFELIQKSYNNLIISNNVIQDEELAEKLTKLFFNTCIEYGCQEFILNTINVTNHFNDIKLIYEAIEVLELDTNSISEILKLYTIYCFKGDMESFTSSINKDTVLGNIEKAKIELSKIDSIDNSDVLNNLNSIINILG
;
A
#
# COMPACT_ATOMS: atom_id res chain seq x y z
N MET A 1 26.71 49.36 9.67
CA MET A 1 27.09 48.03 9.13
C MET A 1 28.30 47.58 9.94
N ARG A 2 28.22 46.49 10.72
CA ARG A 2 29.36 46.03 11.53
C ARG A 2 30.53 45.61 10.65
N SER A 3 31.76 45.85 11.09
CA SER A 3 32.96 45.42 10.39
C SER A 3 33.03 43.88 10.33
N ILE A 4 33.80 43.34 9.39
CA ILE A 4 34.04 41.89 9.31
C ILE A 4 34.68 41.38 10.62
N GLU A 5 35.56 42.16 11.22
CA GLU A 5 36.20 41.84 12.50
C GLU A 5 35.19 41.74 13.65
N GLU A 6 34.22 42.66 13.72
CA GLU A 6 33.14 42.63 14.72
C GLU A 6 32.22 41.41 14.54
N LYS A 7 31.93 41.03 13.29
CA LYS A 7 31.16 39.81 13.01
C LYS A 7 31.91 38.55 13.43
N ILE A 8 33.23 38.48 13.20
CA ILE A 8 34.06 37.36 13.64
C ILE A 8 34.03 37.25 15.17
N LYS A 9 34.20 38.36 15.90
CA LYS A 9 34.10 38.39 17.36
C LYS A 9 32.72 37.94 17.85
N GLY A 10 31.65 38.42 17.22
CA GLY A 10 30.28 37.99 17.53
C GLY A 10 30.09 36.48 17.31
N ILE A 11 30.56 35.92 16.20
CA ILE A 11 30.50 34.48 15.92
C ILE A 11 31.25 33.68 17.00
N GLN A 12 32.40 34.16 17.45
CA GLN A 12 33.18 33.52 18.52
C GLN A 12 32.40 33.52 19.85
N VAL A 13 31.73 34.62 20.20
CA VAL A 13 30.85 34.72 21.38
C VAL A 13 29.71 33.70 21.31
N VAL A 14 28.94 33.69 20.21
CA VAL A 14 27.83 32.74 20.03
C VAL A 14 28.33 31.29 20.06
N SER A 15 29.45 31.01 19.40
CA SER A 15 30.04 29.66 19.37
C SER A 15 30.57 29.21 20.74
N LYS A 16 31.09 30.14 21.56
CA LYS A 16 31.44 29.88 22.95
C LYS A 16 30.18 29.56 23.76
N LYS A 17 29.13 30.36 23.62
CA LYS A 17 27.87 30.13 24.33
C LYS A 17 27.23 28.79 23.98
N PHE A 18 27.23 28.43 22.70
CA PHE A 18 26.83 27.11 22.23
C PHE A 18 27.65 25.99 22.89
N SER A 19 28.97 26.17 23.01
CA SER A 19 29.85 25.18 23.65
C SER A 19 29.51 24.97 25.13
N GLU A 20 29.16 26.04 25.85
CA GLU A 20 28.71 25.97 27.25
C GLU A 20 27.39 25.21 27.39
N LEU A 21 26.49 25.35 26.41
CA LEU A 21 25.19 24.67 26.38
C LEU A 21 25.26 23.22 25.87
N ARG A 22 26.40 22.78 25.33
CA ARG A 22 26.52 21.48 24.65
C ARG A 22 26.25 20.29 25.57
N THR A 23 26.62 20.37 26.84
CA THR A 23 26.30 19.32 27.82
C THR A 23 24.79 19.24 28.08
N GLU A 24 24.10 20.38 28.17
CA GLU A 24 22.64 20.45 28.31
C GLU A 24 21.95 19.86 27.06
N LEU A 25 22.47 20.16 25.87
CA LEU A 25 22.00 19.60 24.59
C LEU A 25 22.14 18.07 24.51
N ILE A 26 23.27 17.51 24.95
CA ILE A 26 23.50 16.06 24.96
C ILE A 26 22.53 15.37 25.93
N SER A 27 22.38 15.92 27.14
CA SER A 27 21.44 15.37 28.12
C SER A 27 20.00 15.37 27.59
N ASN A 28 19.56 16.47 26.98
CA ASN A 28 18.21 16.56 26.41
C ASN A 28 18.03 15.64 25.20
N GLN A 29 19.03 15.52 24.34
CA GLN A 29 19.00 14.56 23.23
C GLN A 29 18.74 13.13 23.72
N GLU A 30 19.46 12.66 24.74
CA GLU A 30 19.29 11.31 25.28
C GLU A 30 17.87 11.09 25.80
N ILE A 31 17.30 12.08 26.50
CA ILE A 31 15.92 12.05 26.97
C ILE A 31 14.95 11.96 25.79
N ILE A 32 15.06 12.85 24.81
CA ILE A 32 14.18 12.89 23.63
C ILE A 32 14.24 11.54 22.89
N VAL A 33 15.44 10.99 22.67
CA VAL A 33 15.60 9.70 21.98
C VAL A 33 14.93 8.56 22.76
N ASN A 34 15.05 8.55 24.10
CA ASN A 34 14.42 7.52 24.92
C ASN A 34 12.89 7.63 24.90
N LEU A 35 12.35 8.85 24.95
CA LEU A 35 10.91 9.11 24.82
C LEU A 35 10.39 8.68 23.45
N LEU A 36 11.07 9.06 22.37
CA LEU A 36 10.70 8.66 21.01
C LEU A 36 10.76 7.13 20.86
N LYS A 37 11.80 6.47 21.39
CA LYS A 37 11.88 5.01 21.39
C LYS A 37 10.72 4.37 22.14
N GLU A 38 10.38 4.87 23.33
CA GLU A 38 9.25 4.38 24.12
C GLU A 38 7.94 4.44 23.33
N ILE A 39 7.61 5.61 22.78
CA ILE A 39 6.36 5.84 22.06
C ILE A 39 6.33 5.07 20.73
N ILE A 40 7.43 5.12 19.94
CA ILE A 40 7.50 4.39 18.67
C ILE A 40 7.38 2.89 18.92
N ASN A 41 8.09 2.33 19.89
CA ASN A 41 8.04 0.90 20.18
C ASN A 41 6.64 0.42 20.58
N LYS A 42 5.81 1.29 21.17
CA LYS A 42 4.42 0.99 21.54
C LYS A 42 3.53 0.75 20.32
N TYR A 43 3.73 1.52 19.25
CA TYR A 43 2.88 1.48 18.06
C TYR A 43 3.53 0.79 16.85
N ALA A 44 4.83 0.47 16.91
CA ALA A 44 5.59 0.03 15.74
C ALA A 44 5.05 -1.25 15.08
N SER A 45 4.42 -2.15 15.83
CA SER A 45 3.79 -3.35 15.26
C SER A 45 2.60 -3.01 14.35
N ASP A 46 1.76 -2.05 14.75
CA ASP A 46 0.54 -1.66 14.02
C ASP A 46 0.86 -1.03 12.66
N TYR A 47 2.10 -0.53 12.51
CA TYR A 47 2.60 0.09 11.29
C TYR A 47 3.61 -0.81 10.53
N SER A 48 3.64 -2.12 10.81
CA SER A 48 4.53 -3.08 10.13
C SER A 48 6.03 -2.76 10.25
N LEU A 49 6.44 -2.08 11.33
CA LEU A 49 7.84 -1.72 11.60
C LEU A 49 8.55 -2.76 12.49
N VAL A 50 7.81 -3.76 12.96
CA VAL A 50 8.27 -4.86 13.79
C VAL A 50 7.70 -6.16 13.26
N ARG A 51 8.55 -7.18 13.12
CA ARG A 51 8.12 -8.54 12.77
C ARG A 51 8.68 -9.53 13.79
N THR A 52 7.83 -10.35 14.36
CA THR A 52 8.26 -11.42 15.27
C THR A 52 8.33 -12.71 14.48
N ASN A 53 9.51 -13.35 14.45
CA ASN A 53 9.66 -14.71 13.98
C ASN A 53 9.93 -15.66 15.15
N SER A 54 10.01 -16.96 14.89
CA SER A 54 10.21 -18.03 15.87
C SER A 54 11.55 -17.93 16.65
N VAL A 55 12.45 -17.03 16.26
CA VAL A 55 13.79 -16.88 16.87
C VAL A 55 13.97 -15.52 17.52
N ARG A 56 13.41 -14.44 16.95
CA ARG A 56 13.60 -13.07 17.43
C ARG A 56 12.54 -12.10 16.91
N THR A 57 12.37 -11.01 17.64
CA THR A 57 11.69 -9.81 17.17
C THR A 57 12.65 -8.96 16.34
N LEU A 58 12.35 -8.81 15.05
CA LEU A 58 13.03 -7.93 14.11
C LEU A 58 12.38 -6.54 14.17
N ARG A 59 13.21 -5.49 14.28
CA ARG A 59 12.77 -4.09 14.15
C ARG A 59 13.39 -3.53 12.88
N PHE A 60 12.57 -2.98 12.00
CA PHE A 60 13.02 -2.43 10.71
C PHE A 60 13.45 -0.97 10.82
N TYR A 61 13.88 -0.54 12.01
CA TYR A 61 14.33 0.81 12.26
C TYR A 61 15.33 0.87 13.41
N THR A 62 16.15 1.92 13.39
CA THR A 62 17.14 2.24 14.42
C THR A 62 17.28 3.76 14.54
N PHE A 63 17.72 4.24 15.69
CA PHE A 63 17.92 5.67 15.95
C PHE A 63 19.40 6.02 15.85
N VAL A 64 19.70 7.03 15.05
CA VAL A 64 21.00 7.69 15.00
C VAL A 64 20.79 9.14 15.39
N TYR A 65 21.60 9.64 16.31
CA TYR A 65 21.42 10.98 16.84
C TYR A 65 22.77 11.65 17.05
N ARG A 66 22.81 12.97 16.86
CA ARG A 66 23.99 13.79 17.13
C ARG A 66 23.62 15.16 17.68
N VAL A 67 24.47 15.68 18.56
CA VAL A 67 24.53 17.12 18.84
C VAL A 67 25.56 17.70 17.89
N LYS A 68 25.26 18.86 17.31
CA LYS A 68 26.17 19.50 16.35
C LYS A 68 27.53 19.80 16.98
N GLU A 69 28.59 19.68 16.19
CA GLU A 69 29.93 20.08 16.61
C GLU A 69 30.14 21.58 16.50
N LYS A 70 30.98 22.15 17.39
CA LYS A 70 31.26 23.59 17.44
C LYS A 70 31.70 24.14 16.08
N ASP A 71 32.62 23.47 15.41
CA ASP A 71 33.15 23.94 14.11
C ASP A 71 32.06 23.92 13.04
N SER A 72 31.22 22.89 13.03
CA SER A 72 30.07 22.80 12.12
C SER A 72 29.00 23.86 12.41
N PHE A 73 28.84 24.24 13.68
CA PHE A 73 27.96 25.34 14.08
C PHE A 73 28.50 26.69 13.62
N SER A 74 29.79 26.98 13.86
CA SER A 74 30.42 28.21 13.39
C SER A 74 30.39 28.34 11.87
N GLU A 75 30.64 27.25 11.13
CA GLU A 75 30.51 27.22 9.67
C GLU A 75 29.08 27.57 9.22
N LYS A 76 28.07 26.99 9.88
CA LYS A 76 26.65 27.26 9.59
C LYS A 76 26.29 28.74 9.77
N LEU A 77 26.74 29.36 10.87
CA LEU A 77 26.48 30.79 11.15
C LEU A 77 26.93 31.70 10.01
N ILE A 78 28.05 31.35 9.35
CA ILE A 78 28.60 32.08 8.22
C ILE A 78 27.85 31.72 6.94
N ARG A 79 27.71 30.43 6.64
CA ARG A 79 27.21 29.93 5.35
C ARG A 79 25.76 30.32 5.10
N ASN A 80 24.90 30.19 6.11
CA ASN A 80 23.47 30.50 5.99
C ASN A 80 23.16 31.95 6.39
N ASN A 81 24.18 32.73 6.80
CA ASN A 81 24.01 34.07 7.37
C ASN A 81 23.17 34.09 8.66
N ASP A 82 23.10 32.94 9.36
CA ASP A 82 22.32 32.76 10.58
C ASP A 82 22.85 33.61 11.76
N TYR A 83 24.07 34.13 11.64
CA TYR A 83 24.61 35.13 12.57
C TYR A 83 23.64 36.30 12.81
N ASN A 84 22.85 36.69 11.79
CA ASN A 84 21.93 37.82 11.93
C ASN A 84 20.80 37.58 12.92
N HIS A 85 20.44 36.32 13.23
CA HIS A 85 19.46 36.01 14.28
C HIS A 85 19.91 36.52 15.66
N PHE A 86 21.23 36.62 15.86
CA PHE A 86 21.85 37.05 17.12
C PHE A 86 22.16 38.55 17.18
N TYR A 87 21.80 39.33 16.15
CA TYR A 87 22.24 40.72 16.01
C TYR A 87 21.93 41.58 17.24
N GLU A 88 20.69 41.50 17.74
CA GLU A 88 20.22 42.25 18.92
C GLU A 88 20.93 41.83 20.21
N SER A 89 21.11 40.53 20.44
CA SER A 89 21.80 39.98 21.62
C SER A 89 23.29 40.28 21.62
N LEU A 90 23.81 40.70 20.47
CA LEU A 90 25.20 41.11 20.28
C LEU A 90 25.34 42.63 20.08
N ASN A 91 24.30 43.45 20.33
CA ASN A 91 24.30 44.91 20.05
C ASN A 91 25.48 45.66 20.66
N ASP A 92 25.88 45.30 21.88
CA ASP A 92 27.15 45.71 22.48
C ASP A 92 27.97 44.46 22.84
N LEU A 93 29.10 44.26 22.16
CA LEU A 93 29.99 43.12 22.45
C LEU A 93 30.66 43.23 23.82
N ASN A 94 30.63 44.39 24.48
CA ASN A 94 31.11 44.60 25.84
C ASN A 94 30.02 44.34 26.90
N GLN A 95 28.75 44.29 26.50
CA GLN A 95 27.60 44.05 27.37
C GLN A 95 26.62 43.08 26.69
N ILE A 96 26.97 41.79 26.73
CA ILE A 96 26.17 40.73 26.11
C ILE A 96 24.96 40.41 26.99
N ASP A 97 23.78 40.42 26.40
CA ASP A 97 22.55 39.89 27.02
C ASP A 97 22.57 38.36 26.98
N GLU A 98 23.25 37.79 27.97
CA GLU A 98 23.46 36.34 28.13
C GLU A 98 22.14 35.52 28.18
N PRO A 99 21.09 35.94 28.92
CA PRO A 99 19.79 35.26 28.90
C PRO A 99 19.16 35.19 27.51
N ASN A 100 19.10 36.31 26.79
CA ASN A 100 18.51 36.37 25.45
C ASN A 100 19.35 35.55 24.45
N LEU A 101 20.68 35.65 24.53
CA LEU A 101 21.57 34.84 23.70
C LEU A 101 21.35 33.34 23.92
N LYS A 102 21.21 32.90 25.18
CA LYS A 102 20.87 31.49 25.50
C LYS A 102 19.55 31.08 24.85
N ASN A 103 18.50 31.90 24.97
CA ASN A 103 17.19 31.59 24.38
C ASN A 103 17.24 31.49 22.86
N LYS A 104 17.89 32.44 22.17
CA LYS A 104 18.04 32.39 20.71
C LYS A 104 18.85 31.18 20.22
N VAL A 105 19.82 30.70 21.00
CA VAL A 105 20.52 29.45 20.67
C VAL A 105 19.55 28.25 20.77
N LYS A 106 18.66 28.23 21.76
CA LYS A 106 17.67 27.15 21.95
C LYS A 106 16.64 27.04 20.82
N GLU A 107 16.34 28.15 20.15
CA GLU A 107 15.40 28.23 19.03
C GLU A 107 15.94 27.64 17.71
N LEU A 108 17.21 27.28 17.65
CA LEU A 108 17.79 26.69 16.44
C LEU A 108 17.42 25.21 16.29
N ASP A 109 16.66 24.89 15.25
CA ASP A 109 16.07 23.57 15.03
C ASP A 109 17.06 22.40 14.87
N ASP A 110 18.28 22.64 14.41
CA ASP A 110 19.21 21.58 13.98
C ASP A 110 20.45 21.44 14.87
N LEU A 111 20.37 21.88 16.12
CA LEU A 111 21.41 21.66 17.13
C LEU A 111 21.37 20.22 17.66
N ILE A 112 20.16 19.71 17.91
CA ILE A 112 19.88 18.30 18.18
C ILE A 112 19.30 17.71 16.90
N GLY A 113 20.04 16.79 16.28
CA GLY A 113 19.56 16.05 15.11
C GLY A 113 19.29 14.60 15.49
N ILE A 114 18.06 14.14 15.25
CA ILE A 114 17.64 12.76 15.43
C ILE A 114 17.24 12.22 14.07
N LYS A 115 17.79 11.06 13.70
CA LYS A 115 17.51 10.35 12.46
C LYS A 115 16.97 8.97 12.81
N ILE A 116 15.78 8.66 12.34
CA ILE A 116 15.24 7.31 12.33
C ILE A 116 15.68 6.68 11.01
N LEU A 117 16.60 5.72 11.12
CA LEU A 117 17.08 4.92 10.01
C LEU A 117 16.22 3.68 9.89
N THR A 118 15.41 3.63 8.85
CA THR A 118 14.61 2.46 8.51
C THR A 118 15.38 1.53 7.57
N ASP A 119 14.99 0.26 7.49
CA ASP A 119 15.68 -0.70 6.63
C ASP A 119 15.45 -0.37 5.15
N LEU A 120 14.19 -0.16 4.76
CA LEU A 120 13.78 0.17 3.39
C LEU A 120 12.96 1.48 3.34
N ASN A 121 12.72 1.99 2.14
CA ASN A 121 11.95 3.21 1.91
C ASN A 121 10.47 3.05 2.30
N VAL A 122 9.86 1.89 2.03
CA VAL A 122 8.49 1.60 2.48
C VAL A 122 8.36 1.71 4.01
N ASP A 123 9.41 1.35 4.75
CA ASP A 123 9.44 1.48 6.21
C ASP A 123 9.56 2.95 6.63
N SER A 124 10.23 3.80 5.84
CA SER A 124 10.24 5.26 6.06
C SER A 124 8.84 5.83 5.97
N VAL A 125 8.06 5.40 4.97
CA VAL A 125 6.67 5.80 4.79
C VAL A 125 5.82 5.32 5.96
N ASN A 126 5.99 4.08 6.40
CA ASN A 126 5.27 3.52 7.54
C ASN A 126 5.62 4.22 8.85
N MET A 127 6.89 4.56 9.08
CA MET A 127 7.34 5.34 10.23
C MET A 127 6.77 6.75 10.20
N TYR A 128 6.68 7.37 9.02
CA TYR A 128 6.03 8.66 8.87
C TYR A 128 4.53 8.60 9.23
N LYS A 129 3.82 7.58 8.72
CA LYS A 129 2.40 7.34 9.08
C LYS A 129 2.22 7.13 10.59
N LEU A 130 3.12 6.40 11.24
CA LEU A 130 3.11 6.22 12.69
C LEU A 130 3.26 7.56 13.40
N ILE A 131 4.25 8.37 13.03
CA ILE A 131 4.52 9.68 13.65
C ILE A 131 3.38 10.67 13.40
N GLY A 132 2.73 10.61 12.24
CA GLY A 132 1.56 11.42 11.91
C GLY A 132 0.26 10.95 12.55
N SER A 133 0.24 9.80 13.23
CA SER A 133 -0.99 9.26 13.82
C SER A 133 -1.45 10.05 15.04
N THR A 134 -2.77 10.14 15.23
CA THR A 134 -3.36 10.84 16.38
C THR A 134 -2.87 10.27 17.72
N ASN A 135 -2.74 8.94 17.80
CA ASN A 135 -2.27 8.25 19.01
C ASN A 135 -0.82 8.61 19.35
N PHE A 136 0.06 8.61 18.34
CA PHE A 136 1.45 8.99 18.52
C PHE A 136 1.57 10.47 18.93
N ILE A 137 0.88 11.37 18.22
CA ILE A 137 0.93 12.82 18.49
C ILE A 137 0.45 13.12 19.91
N GLN A 138 -0.62 12.46 20.37
CA GLN A 138 -1.14 12.65 21.71
C GLN A 138 -0.14 12.17 22.79
N ASP A 139 0.45 10.98 22.61
CA ASP A 139 1.45 10.47 23.55
C ASP A 139 2.74 11.31 23.55
N ALA A 140 3.18 11.78 22.38
CA ALA A 140 4.30 12.69 22.25
C ALA A 140 4.05 14.00 23.02
N ARG A 141 2.87 14.61 22.85
CA ARG A 141 2.47 15.82 23.60
C ARG A 141 2.44 15.56 25.10
N ASN A 142 1.88 14.43 25.54
CA ASN A 142 1.85 14.05 26.96
C ASN A 142 3.26 13.90 27.56
N LYS A 143 4.26 13.55 26.73
CA LYS A 143 5.67 13.46 27.11
C LYS A 143 6.45 14.76 26.84
N GLY A 144 5.78 15.86 26.47
CA GLY A 144 6.39 17.17 26.26
C GLY A 144 7.05 17.38 24.89
N ILE A 145 6.81 16.49 23.92
CA ILE A 145 7.27 16.61 22.54
C ILE A 145 6.14 17.18 21.67
N THR A 146 6.41 18.27 20.97
CA THR A 146 5.50 18.85 19.98
C THR A 146 6.16 18.86 18.60
N MET A 147 5.37 18.66 17.56
CA MET A 147 5.81 18.67 16.16
C MET A 147 5.13 19.82 15.45
N ASP A 148 5.82 20.40 14.48
CA ASP A 148 5.25 21.45 13.63
C ASP A 148 4.14 20.88 12.74
N GLU A 149 2.96 21.51 12.78
CA GLU A 149 1.77 21.02 12.07
C GLU A 149 1.86 21.26 10.55
N GLU A 150 2.53 22.33 10.10
CA GLU A 150 2.75 22.56 8.67
C GLU A 150 3.71 21.50 8.11
N ASP A 151 4.77 21.18 8.86
CA ASP A 151 5.70 20.12 8.51
C ASP A 151 5.00 18.74 8.51
N LEU A 152 3.94 18.49 9.28
CA LEU A 152 3.19 17.23 9.24
C LEU A 152 2.25 17.11 8.02
N GLN A 153 1.89 18.23 7.39
CA GLN A 153 0.99 18.24 6.23
C GLN A 153 1.74 18.31 4.89
N SER A 154 3.02 18.71 4.89
CA SER A 154 3.78 19.06 3.68
C SER A 154 4.94 18.11 3.35
N GLN A 155 4.78 16.81 3.63
CA GLN A 155 5.84 15.80 3.45
C GLN A 155 5.48 14.76 2.39
N PRO A 156 6.49 14.10 1.79
CA PRO A 156 7.92 14.36 1.94
C PRO A 156 8.40 15.59 1.16
N ILE A 157 9.46 16.24 1.64
CA ILE A 157 10.05 17.42 0.98
C ILE A 157 11.06 16.97 -0.08
N THR A 158 10.99 17.55 -1.28
CA THR A 158 11.99 17.30 -2.33
C THR A 158 13.24 18.13 -2.09
N MET A 159 14.38 17.46 -1.90
CA MET A 159 15.71 18.07 -1.75
C MET A 159 16.22 18.65 -3.08
N LYS A 160 17.25 19.51 -3.02
CA LYS A 160 17.88 20.12 -4.22
C LYS A 160 18.45 19.09 -5.22
N ASN A 161 18.72 17.88 -4.75
CA ASN A 161 19.21 16.76 -5.57
C ASN A 161 18.06 15.89 -6.15
N GLY A 162 16.80 16.24 -5.88
CA GLY A 162 15.61 15.55 -6.41
C GLY A 162 15.07 14.41 -5.55
N LEU A 163 15.76 14.03 -4.47
CA LEU A 163 15.28 12.99 -3.54
C LEU A 163 14.26 13.55 -2.55
N LYS A 164 13.35 12.69 -2.11
CA LYS A 164 12.34 13.00 -1.10
C LYS A 164 12.91 12.68 0.29
N ILE A 165 12.66 13.55 1.26
CA ILE A 165 13.04 13.34 2.66
C ILE A 165 11.86 13.67 3.57
N PHE A 166 11.66 12.86 4.60
CA PHE A 166 10.80 13.21 5.72
C PHE A 166 11.64 13.97 6.76
N LYS A 167 11.30 15.24 6.97
CA LYS A 167 12.01 16.10 7.91
C LYS A 167 11.01 16.97 8.67
N LEU A 168 10.98 16.79 9.98
CA LEU A 168 10.06 17.47 10.89
C LEU A 168 10.85 18.34 11.85
N LYS A 169 10.38 19.58 12.05
CA LYS A 169 10.77 20.40 13.19
C LYS A 169 9.98 19.98 14.41
N CYS A 170 10.68 19.81 15.51
CA CYS A 170 10.09 19.37 16.75
C CYS A 170 10.62 20.21 17.91
N LYS A 171 9.90 20.18 19.03
CA LYS A 171 10.29 20.86 20.26
C LYS A 171 10.08 19.92 21.44
N TYR A 172 11.05 19.91 22.35
CA TYR A 172 10.94 19.28 23.66
C TYR A 172 11.21 20.32 24.72
N GLU A 173 10.20 20.62 25.54
CA GLU A 173 10.22 21.74 26.49
C GLU A 173 10.63 23.08 25.85
N THR A 174 11.88 23.52 26.03
CA THR A 174 12.43 24.77 25.48
C THR A 174 13.40 24.54 24.32
N TRP A 175 13.67 23.29 23.96
CA TRP A 175 14.69 22.90 22.99
C TRP A 175 14.06 22.48 21.67
N ASN A 176 14.46 23.13 20.58
CA ASN A 176 14.10 22.66 19.25
C ASN A 176 15.04 21.53 18.82
N PHE A 177 14.50 20.57 18.06
CA PHE A 177 15.26 19.50 17.45
C PHE A 177 14.70 19.13 16.08
N GLU A 178 15.55 18.56 15.25
CA GLU A 178 15.20 18.11 13.90
C GLU A 178 15.06 16.60 13.91
N LEU A 179 13.90 16.10 13.48
CA LEU A 179 13.66 14.67 13.27
C LEU A 179 13.66 14.37 11.78
N GLN A 180 14.53 13.45 11.35
CA GLN A 180 14.59 12.95 9.99
C GLN A 180 14.21 11.47 9.94
N ILE A 181 13.49 11.04 8.91
CA ILE A 181 13.24 9.63 8.62
C ILE A 181 13.82 9.32 7.25
N LYS A 182 14.68 8.30 7.17
CA LYS A 182 15.36 7.87 5.94
C LYS A 182 15.59 6.37 5.93
N SER A 183 15.60 5.76 4.75
CA SER A 183 16.14 4.40 4.64
C SER A 183 17.66 4.40 4.87
N LYS A 184 18.20 3.23 5.23
CA LYS A 184 19.65 3.04 5.39
C LYS A 184 20.41 3.34 4.09
N LEU A 185 19.86 2.94 2.95
CA LEU A 185 20.47 3.18 1.63
C LEU A 185 20.46 4.68 1.29
N GLU A 186 19.33 5.36 1.48
CA GLU A 186 19.22 6.81 1.27
C GLU A 186 20.15 7.60 2.19
N SER A 187 20.26 7.19 3.46
CA SER A 187 21.17 7.84 4.39
C SER A 187 22.62 7.66 3.98
N ALA A 188 23.03 6.43 3.60
CA ALA A 188 24.40 6.15 3.19
C ALA A 188 24.78 6.98 1.95
N TRP A 189 23.89 7.01 0.95
CA TRP A 189 24.08 7.83 -0.24
C TRP A 189 24.18 9.32 0.07
N GLY A 190 23.29 9.85 0.92
CA GLY A 190 23.29 11.26 1.30
C GLY A 190 24.55 11.65 2.09
N ASP A 191 25.02 10.78 2.99
CA ASP A 191 26.25 11.01 3.74
C ASP A 191 27.49 10.99 2.81
N MET A 192 27.51 10.15 1.77
CA MET A 192 28.53 10.15 0.72
C MET A 192 28.49 11.43 -0.13
N GLU A 193 27.30 11.86 -0.57
CA GLU A 193 27.14 13.13 -1.30
C GLU A 193 27.68 14.30 -0.47
N HIS A 194 27.29 14.38 0.81
CA HIS A 194 27.75 15.43 1.73
C HIS A 194 29.27 15.40 1.92
N ALA A 195 29.88 14.23 2.05
CA ALA A 195 31.33 14.12 2.20
C ALA A 195 32.08 14.57 0.93
N ILE A 196 31.61 14.20 -0.26
CA ILE A 196 32.29 14.43 -1.53
C ILE A 196 32.10 15.87 -2.02
N PHE A 197 30.87 16.38 -2.03
CA PHE A 197 30.54 17.67 -2.69
C PHE A 197 30.35 18.83 -1.74
N TYR A 198 29.97 18.56 -0.48
CA TYR A 198 29.57 19.63 0.44
C TYR A 198 30.75 20.18 1.24
N LYS A 199 31.73 19.34 1.62
CA LYS A 199 32.93 19.77 2.37
C LYS A 199 34.14 20.13 1.50
N ASN A 200 34.08 19.89 0.18
CA ASN A 200 35.26 19.99 -0.68
C ASN A 200 35.10 21.07 -1.76
N TYR A 201 35.36 22.33 -1.38
CA TYR A 201 35.28 23.51 -2.26
C TYR A 201 36.29 23.52 -3.44
N LYS A 202 37.19 22.54 -3.52
CA LYS A 202 38.28 22.47 -4.53
C LYS A 202 37.93 21.66 -5.78
N LEU A 203 36.74 21.06 -5.86
CA LEU A 203 36.29 20.32 -7.04
C LEU A 203 35.82 21.29 -8.15
N THR A 204 36.75 21.79 -8.96
CA THR A 204 36.43 22.46 -10.22
C THR A 204 37.55 22.11 -11.21
N PRO A 205 37.33 21.20 -12.18
CA PRO A 205 36.18 21.20 -13.09
C PRO A 205 35.30 19.93 -13.09
N VAL A 206 35.60 18.89 -12.31
CA VAL A 206 34.93 17.56 -12.39
C VAL A 206 33.60 17.50 -11.64
N ARG A 207 33.19 18.57 -10.94
CA ARG A 207 32.04 18.58 -10.03
C ARG A 207 30.72 18.24 -10.71
N SER A 208 30.47 18.74 -11.91
CA SER A 208 29.23 18.46 -12.65
C SER A 208 29.13 16.98 -13.03
N LEU A 209 30.22 16.40 -13.56
CA LEU A 209 30.30 14.99 -13.94
C LEU A 209 30.18 14.06 -12.71
N ALA A 210 30.87 14.39 -11.62
CA ALA A 210 30.80 13.63 -10.39
C ALA A 210 29.39 13.71 -9.76
N GLN A 211 28.73 14.87 -9.80
CA GLN A 211 27.34 15.01 -9.32
C GLN A 211 26.39 14.19 -10.19
N GLN A 212 26.53 14.19 -11.52
CA GLN A 212 25.73 13.34 -12.41
C GLN A 212 25.91 11.85 -12.11
N SER A 213 27.16 11.42 -11.89
CA SER A 213 27.47 10.03 -11.53
C SER A 213 26.83 9.67 -10.18
N MET A 214 26.89 10.56 -9.20
CA MET A 214 26.29 10.33 -7.88
C MET A 214 24.77 10.31 -7.93
N ASN A 215 24.13 11.14 -8.76
CA ASN A 215 22.69 11.05 -9.00
C ASN A 215 22.30 9.71 -9.63
N HIS A 216 23.13 9.16 -10.54
CA HIS A 216 22.88 7.84 -11.13
C HIS A 216 23.03 6.71 -10.09
N VAL A 217 24.07 6.76 -9.24
CA VAL A 217 24.21 5.83 -8.10
C VAL A 217 22.99 5.90 -7.18
N GLY A 218 22.45 7.09 -6.94
CA GLY A 218 21.23 7.26 -6.14
C GLY A 218 20.03 6.52 -6.73
N LYS A 219 19.85 6.55 -8.06
CA LYS A 219 18.78 5.80 -8.74
C LYS A 219 18.93 4.30 -8.60
N LEU A 220 20.15 3.78 -8.79
CA LEU A 220 20.43 2.34 -8.64
C LEU A 220 20.16 1.87 -7.20
N LEU A 221 20.45 2.69 -6.20
CA LEU A 221 20.15 2.36 -4.81
C LEU A 221 18.65 2.29 -4.53
N ILE A 222 17.83 3.13 -5.19
CA ILE A 222 16.37 3.05 -5.11
C ILE A 222 15.89 1.73 -5.74
N GLU A 223 16.37 1.37 -6.92
CA GLU A 223 16.02 0.10 -7.58
C GLU A 223 16.39 -1.12 -6.71
N ILE A 224 17.51 -1.07 -5.99
CA ILE A 224 17.91 -2.11 -5.03
C ILE A 224 16.98 -2.14 -3.81
N ASP A 225 16.55 -0.98 -3.30
CA ASP A 225 15.61 -0.87 -2.18
C ASP A 225 14.27 -1.53 -2.54
N ASP A 226 13.73 -1.22 -3.72
CA ASP A 226 12.49 -1.82 -4.25
C ASP A 226 12.62 -3.36 -4.37
N PHE A 227 13.73 -3.84 -4.93
CA PHE A 227 13.96 -5.29 -5.05
C PHE A 227 14.09 -6.00 -3.68
N LEU A 228 14.67 -5.35 -2.68
CA LEU A 228 14.74 -5.89 -1.32
C LEU A 228 13.35 -5.94 -0.66
N GLN A 229 12.47 -4.99 -0.98
CA GLN A 229 11.07 -5.03 -0.56
C GLN A 229 10.37 -6.23 -1.15
N ASP A 230 10.50 -6.47 -2.46
CA ASP A 230 9.91 -7.63 -3.14
C ASP A 230 10.32 -8.95 -2.48
N ILE A 231 11.61 -9.11 -2.16
CA ILE A 231 12.12 -10.30 -1.46
C ILE A 231 11.52 -10.43 -0.05
N ARG A 232 11.36 -9.31 0.67
CA ARG A 232 10.84 -9.32 2.04
C ARG A 232 9.37 -9.73 2.07
N GLU A 233 8.58 -9.18 1.14
CA GLU A 233 7.17 -9.50 0.97
C GLU A 233 6.96 -10.90 0.40
N ALA A 234 7.91 -11.41 -0.39
CA ALA A 234 7.87 -12.78 -0.90
C ALA A 234 7.72 -13.81 0.22
N ASN A 235 8.21 -13.55 1.44
CA ASN A 235 8.13 -14.48 2.57
C ASN A 235 6.77 -14.46 3.31
N ASP A 236 6.10 -13.30 3.36
CA ASP A 236 4.71 -13.20 3.87
C ASP A 236 3.73 -13.76 2.84
N ASN A 237 3.97 -13.42 1.56
CA ASN A 237 3.31 -14.04 0.43
C ASN A 237 3.59 -15.56 0.39
N PHE A 238 4.72 -16.06 0.89
CA PHE A 238 5.04 -17.49 0.90
C PHE A 238 4.14 -18.33 1.80
N THR A 239 3.47 -17.78 2.83
CA THR A 239 2.64 -18.61 3.73
C THR A 239 1.25 -18.83 3.14
N ILE A 240 0.62 -17.76 2.62
CA ILE A 240 -0.61 -17.85 1.81
C ILE A 240 -0.33 -18.55 0.48
N ASN A 241 0.82 -18.29 -0.12
CA ASN A 241 1.29 -19.04 -1.27
C ASN A 241 1.84 -20.42 -0.89
N SER A 242 2.02 -20.83 0.38
CA SER A 242 2.61 -22.15 0.67
C SER A 242 1.60 -23.23 0.32
N ASP A 243 0.37 -23.10 0.81
CA ASP A 243 -0.70 -24.03 0.51
C ASP A 243 -1.12 -23.94 -0.96
N VAL A 244 -1.14 -22.73 -1.54
CA VAL A 244 -1.41 -22.52 -2.96
C VAL A 244 -0.27 -23.08 -3.83
N ILE A 245 1.01 -22.94 -3.46
CA ILE A 245 2.17 -23.47 -4.21
C ILE A 245 2.24 -24.99 -4.06
N LEU A 246 2.05 -25.53 -2.85
CA LEU A 246 1.96 -26.96 -2.62
C LEU A 246 0.79 -27.56 -3.43
N PHE A 247 -0.34 -26.86 -3.47
CA PHE A 247 -1.45 -27.21 -4.32
C PHE A 247 -1.10 -27.12 -5.80
N ILE A 248 -0.51 -26.03 -6.28
CA ILE A 248 -0.12 -25.85 -7.69
C ILE A 248 0.83 -26.97 -8.11
N ASN A 249 1.85 -27.28 -7.30
CA ASN A 249 2.80 -28.36 -7.58
C ASN A 249 2.09 -29.72 -7.64
N LYS A 250 1.21 -30.02 -6.67
CA LYS A 250 0.44 -31.27 -6.66
C LYS A 250 -0.54 -31.35 -7.84
N PHE A 251 -1.16 -30.22 -8.20
CA PHE A 251 -2.05 -30.09 -9.34
C PHE A 251 -1.26 -30.35 -10.63
N GLU A 252 -0.05 -29.79 -10.76
CA GLU A 252 0.89 -29.99 -11.89
C GLU A 252 1.25 -31.46 -12.03
N GLU A 253 1.72 -32.10 -10.96
CA GLU A 253 2.04 -33.53 -10.93
C GLU A 253 0.84 -34.42 -11.33
N THR A 254 -0.38 -34.01 -11.01
CA THR A 254 -1.58 -34.83 -11.24
C THR A 254 -2.16 -34.66 -12.65
N PHE A 255 -2.14 -33.44 -13.19
CA PHE A 255 -2.92 -33.10 -14.38
C PHE A 255 -2.09 -32.59 -15.56
N ALA A 256 -0.84 -32.15 -15.39
CA ALA A 256 -0.05 -31.58 -16.49
C ALA A 256 0.09 -32.54 -17.67
N ASP A 257 0.52 -33.78 -17.41
CA ASP A 257 0.66 -34.81 -18.44
C ASP A 257 -0.69 -35.21 -19.06
N LYS A 258 -1.76 -35.22 -18.27
CA LYS A 258 -3.09 -35.62 -18.74
C LYS A 258 -3.73 -34.58 -19.65
N VAL A 259 -3.68 -33.32 -19.24
CA VAL A 259 -4.13 -32.21 -20.08
C VAL A 259 -3.23 -32.13 -21.31
N GLY A 260 -1.91 -32.26 -21.15
CA GLY A 260 -0.95 -32.28 -22.26
C GLY A 260 -1.26 -33.37 -23.27
N ASN A 261 -1.53 -34.60 -22.82
CA ASN A 261 -1.93 -35.71 -23.70
C ASN A 261 -3.28 -35.46 -24.37
N ALA A 262 -4.26 -34.93 -23.65
CA ALA A 262 -5.59 -34.64 -24.20
C ALA A 262 -5.61 -33.44 -25.16
N LEU A 263 -4.60 -32.56 -25.08
CA LEU A 263 -4.38 -31.41 -25.97
C LEU A 263 -3.29 -31.65 -27.03
N ASP A 264 -2.85 -32.90 -27.25
CA ASP A 264 -1.79 -33.26 -28.21
C ASP A 264 -0.49 -32.43 -28.05
N GLY A 265 -0.10 -32.14 -26.81
CA GLY A 265 1.16 -31.46 -26.46
C GLY A 265 1.13 -29.92 -26.57
N ILE A 266 -0.05 -29.30 -26.68
CA ILE A 266 -0.19 -27.84 -26.64
C ILE A 266 0.07 -27.29 -25.23
N ASN A 267 0.95 -26.30 -25.12
CA ASN A 267 1.23 -25.60 -23.87
C ASN A 267 0.06 -24.69 -23.45
N PHE A 268 -0.27 -24.70 -22.16
CA PHE A 268 -1.33 -23.86 -21.58
C PHE A 268 -0.90 -23.29 -20.22
N ASN A 269 -1.61 -22.26 -19.72
CA ASN A 269 -1.26 -21.58 -18.47
C ASN A 269 -1.75 -22.35 -17.24
N PHE A 270 -0.97 -23.35 -16.84
CA PHE A 270 -1.30 -24.26 -15.75
C PHE A 270 -1.56 -23.55 -14.40
N LYS A 271 -0.73 -22.56 -14.08
CA LYS A 271 -0.80 -21.81 -12.83
C LYS A 271 -2.13 -21.07 -12.65
N LYS A 272 -2.69 -20.53 -13.74
CA LYS A 272 -3.98 -19.85 -13.70
C LYS A 272 -5.09 -20.84 -13.35
N ILE A 273 -5.16 -21.98 -14.03
CA ILE A 273 -6.17 -23.03 -13.78
C ILE A 273 -6.06 -23.62 -12.38
N ALA A 274 -4.82 -23.82 -11.91
CA ALA A 274 -4.54 -24.30 -10.56
C ALA A 274 -5.11 -23.34 -9.50
N SER A 275 -4.85 -22.03 -9.65
CA SER A 275 -5.34 -21.01 -8.71
C SER A 275 -6.87 -21.03 -8.56
N LEU A 276 -7.60 -21.34 -9.63
CA LEU A 276 -9.07 -21.43 -9.61
C LEU A 276 -9.54 -22.68 -8.90
N THR A 277 -8.90 -23.79 -9.23
CA THR A 277 -9.22 -25.10 -8.66
C THR A 277 -8.92 -25.14 -7.17
N TYR A 278 -7.93 -24.39 -6.69
CA TYR A 278 -7.57 -24.32 -5.26
C TYR A 278 -8.76 -23.93 -4.37
N ASN A 279 -9.53 -22.91 -4.76
CA ASN A 279 -10.66 -22.44 -3.95
C ASN A 279 -11.78 -23.48 -3.89
N ILE A 280 -11.96 -24.23 -4.97
CA ILE A 280 -12.93 -25.32 -5.00
C ILE A 280 -12.42 -26.51 -4.18
N HIS A 281 -11.12 -26.82 -4.26
CA HIS A 281 -10.49 -27.86 -3.45
C HIS A 281 -10.61 -27.61 -1.94
N ASN A 282 -10.59 -26.35 -1.50
CA ASN A 282 -10.77 -26.00 -0.09
C ASN A 282 -12.17 -26.28 0.44
N ILE A 283 -13.15 -26.55 -0.43
CA ILE A 283 -14.51 -26.96 -0.04
C ILE A 283 -14.68 -28.45 -0.20
N ASP A 284 -14.17 -28.98 -1.30
CA ASP A 284 -14.30 -30.37 -1.64
C ASP A 284 -12.93 -30.93 -2.03
N HIS A 285 -12.31 -31.57 -1.04
CA HIS A 285 -11.01 -32.17 -1.20
C HIS A 285 -11.02 -33.38 -2.16
N ASP A 286 -12.20 -33.93 -2.49
CA ASP A 286 -12.36 -35.11 -3.34
C ASP A 286 -12.34 -34.77 -4.84
N ILE A 287 -12.24 -33.50 -5.22
CA ILE A 287 -12.09 -33.06 -6.63
C ILE A 287 -10.70 -33.44 -7.20
N PHE A 288 -9.83 -34.09 -6.42
CA PHE A 288 -8.50 -34.53 -6.84
C PHE A 288 -8.45 -36.00 -7.28
N LYS A 289 -9.39 -36.44 -8.12
CA LYS A 289 -9.36 -37.82 -8.65
C LYS A 289 -8.45 -37.93 -9.86
N THR A 290 -7.69 -39.02 -9.91
CA THR A 290 -6.70 -39.27 -10.96
C THR A 290 -7.34 -39.78 -12.27
N ASN A 291 -8.52 -39.31 -12.63
CA ASN A 291 -9.19 -39.71 -13.87
C ASN A 291 -8.51 -39.08 -15.10
N ASP A 292 -8.77 -39.66 -16.28
CA ASP A 292 -8.36 -39.09 -17.57
C ASP A 292 -9.26 -37.91 -17.94
N ILE A 293 -8.66 -36.86 -18.50
CA ILE A 293 -9.38 -35.66 -18.92
C ILE A 293 -9.91 -35.86 -20.34
N LYS A 294 -11.19 -35.54 -20.54
CA LYS A 294 -11.86 -35.61 -21.85
C LYS A 294 -12.57 -34.29 -22.17
N PHE A 295 -12.46 -33.87 -23.42
CA PHE A 295 -13.04 -32.63 -23.93
C PHE A 295 -14.35 -32.82 -24.73
N ASP A 296 -14.83 -34.07 -24.88
CA ASP A 296 -16.01 -34.40 -25.70
C ASP A 296 -17.26 -33.59 -25.31
N HIS A 297 -17.44 -33.37 -24.00
CA HIS A 297 -18.57 -32.63 -23.44
C HIS A 297 -18.64 -31.17 -23.88
N LEU A 298 -17.52 -30.58 -24.33
CA LEU A 298 -17.49 -29.19 -24.79
C LEU A 298 -18.37 -29.00 -26.04
N SER A 299 -18.62 -30.06 -26.80
CA SER A 299 -19.47 -30.04 -28.00
C SER A 299 -20.97 -30.19 -27.72
N PHE A 300 -21.36 -30.57 -26.49
CA PHE A 300 -22.75 -30.86 -26.17
C PHE A 300 -23.53 -29.56 -25.93
N PRO A 301 -24.76 -29.44 -26.48
CA PRO A 301 -25.61 -28.29 -26.23
C PRO A 301 -26.21 -28.33 -24.81
N CYS A 302 -26.29 -27.17 -24.14
CA CYS A 302 -27.10 -26.99 -22.94
C CYS A 302 -27.91 -25.69 -23.05
N GLN A 303 -29.23 -25.79 -22.87
CA GLN A 303 -30.13 -24.64 -23.00
C GLN A 303 -30.06 -23.72 -21.77
N LYS A 304 -30.04 -24.32 -20.56
CA LYS A 304 -29.99 -23.59 -19.28
C LYS A 304 -28.78 -22.68 -19.17
N TYR A 305 -27.60 -23.17 -19.57
CA TYR A 305 -26.33 -22.45 -19.48
C TYR A 305 -25.82 -21.96 -20.85
N SER A 306 -26.72 -21.64 -21.77
CA SER A 306 -26.38 -21.26 -23.15
C SER A 306 -25.42 -20.05 -23.25
N LYS A 307 -25.61 -19.01 -22.42
CA LYS A 307 -24.72 -17.84 -22.37
C LYS A 307 -23.33 -18.19 -21.85
N TYR A 308 -23.26 -19.03 -20.81
CA TYR A 308 -21.99 -19.56 -20.33
C TYR A 308 -21.27 -20.36 -21.40
N ILE A 309 -21.95 -21.28 -22.09
CA ILE A 309 -21.35 -22.08 -23.17
C ILE A 309 -20.79 -21.18 -24.28
N GLN A 310 -21.51 -20.12 -24.65
CA GLN A 310 -21.00 -19.16 -25.64
C GLN A 310 -19.72 -18.46 -25.19
N SER A 311 -19.64 -18.04 -23.92
CA SER A 311 -18.43 -17.43 -23.36
C SER A 311 -17.30 -18.44 -23.20
N ARG A 312 -17.59 -19.62 -22.64
CA ARG A 312 -16.64 -20.73 -22.48
C ARG A 312 -16.06 -21.17 -23.82
N ASN A 313 -16.85 -21.20 -24.89
CA ASN A 313 -16.34 -21.55 -26.22
C ASN A 313 -15.39 -20.49 -26.82
N LYS A 314 -15.34 -19.28 -26.27
CA LYS A 314 -14.39 -18.21 -26.65
C LYS A 314 -13.13 -18.20 -25.79
N ASP A 315 -13.12 -18.91 -24.66
CA ASP A 315 -12.03 -18.89 -23.68
C ASP A 315 -11.48 -20.31 -23.45
N PHE A 316 -10.24 -20.51 -23.89
CA PHE A 316 -9.56 -21.80 -23.79
C PHE A 316 -9.26 -22.19 -22.34
N ASP A 317 -8.95 -21.23 -21.46
CA ASP A 317 -8.67 -21.51 -20.05
C ASP A 317 -9.93 -22.03 -19.35
N LEU A 318 -11.10 -21.45 -19.67
CA LEU A 318 -12.39 -21.92 -19.14
C LEU A 318 -12.74 -23.34 -19.59
N GLN A 319 -12.41 -23.70 -20.84
CA GLN A 319 -12.61 -25.05 -21.35
C GLN A 319 -11.77 -26.08 -20.59
N VAL A 320 -10.50 -25.78 -20.36
CA VAL A 320 -9.58 -26.64 -19.61
C VAL A 320 -10.01 -26.75 -18.14
N PHE A 321 -10.37 -25.63 -17.52
CA PHE A 321 -10.88 -25.61 -16.15
C PHE A 321 -12.15 -26.46 -15.97
N GLU A 322 -13.18 -26.24 -16.81
CA GLU A 322 -14.43 -27.03 -16.79
C GLU A 322 -14.11 -28.53 -16.90
N SER A 323 -13.26 -28.90 -17.86
CA SER A 323 -12.91 -30.30 -18.12
C SER A 323 -12.20 -30.97 -16.95
N ILE A 324 -11.31 -30.26 -16.24
CA ILE A 324 -10.61 -30.80 -15.07
C ILE A 324 -11.60 -31.05 -13.92
N ILE A 325 -12.43 -30.06 -13.58
CA ILE A 325 -13.40 -30.21 -12.49
C ILE A 325 -14.38 -31.34 -12.83
N LEU A 326 -14.92 -31.36 -14.05
CA LEU A 326 -15.89 -32.37 -14.45
C LEU A 326 -15.30 -33.78 -14.52
N SER A 327 -14.01 -33.92 -14.90
CA SER A 327 -13.33 -35.23 -14.90
C SER A 327 -13.23 -35.88 -13.52
N SER A 328 -13.37 -35.07 -12.47
CA SER A 328 -13.27 -35.51 -11.08
C SER A 328 -14.51 -36.25 -10.60
N PHE A 329 -15.64 -36.14 -11.30
CA PHE A 329 -16.92 -36.77 -10.92
C PHE A 329 -17.13 -38.17 -11.51
N GLU A 330 -16.15 -39.09 -11.42
CA GLU A 330 -16.19 -40.57 -11.66
C GLU A 330 -17.06 -41.17 -12.81
N THR A 331 -17.70 -40.39 -13.66
CA THR A 331 -18.80 -40.81 -14.52
C THR A 331 -18.61 -40.25 -15.93
N ILE A 332 -19.10 -40.97 -16.93
CA ILE A 332 -19.05 -40.53 -18.33
C ILE A 332 -20.07 -39.41 -18.54
N ILE A 333 -19.60 -38.25 -18.97
CA ILE A 333 -20.45 -37.11 -19.33
C ILE A 333 -21.09 -37.39 -20.69
N THR A 334 -22.40 -37.26 -20.76
CA THR A 334 -23.24 -37.44 -21.95
C THR A 334 -24.12 -36.20 -22.14
N ASN A 335 -24.70 -36.04 -23.32
CA ASN A 335 -25.62 -34.93 -23.59
C ASN A 335 -26.78 -34.88 -22.58
N ASP A 336 -27.29 -36.05 -22.16
CA ASP A 336 -28.43 -36.15 -21.24
C ASP A 336 -28.11 -35.78 -19.79
N ASN A 337 -26.83 -35.76 -19.39
CA ASN A 337 -26.43 -35.49 -18.00
C ASN A 337 -25.53 -34.25 -17.85
N LEU A 338 -25.14 -33.60 -18.95
CA LEU A 338 -24.30 -32.40 -18.92
C LEU A 338 -24.88 -31.31 -18.02
N GLU A 339 -26.20 -31.05 -18.12
CA GLU A 339 -26.84 -30.01 -17.31
C GLU A 339 -26.69 -30.26 -15.80
N THR A 340 -26.82 -31.52 -15.37
CA THR A 340 -26.63 -31.92 -13.96
C THR A 340 -25.17 -31.72 -13.50
N TYR A 341 -24.20 -31.98 -14.37
CA TYR A 341 -22.79 -31.74 -14.06
C TYR A 341 -22.43 -30.26 -14.03
N LEU A 342 -23.01 -29.47 -14.92
CA LEU A 342 -22.88 -28.02 -14.88
C LEU A 342 -23.55 -27.44 -13.62
N ASP A 343 -24.70 -27.95 -13.21
CA ASP A 343 -25.32 -27.59 -11.92
C ASP A 343 -24.36 -27.82 -10.76
N THR A 344 -23.71 -28.99 -10.73
CA THR A 344 -22.73 -29.35 -9.70
C THR A 344 -21.50 -28.45 -9.73
N LEU A 345 -20.92 -28.21 -10.92
CA LEU A 345 -19.80 -27.31 -11.11
C LEU A 345 -20.13 -25.90 -10.59
N PHE A 346 -21.30 -25.38 -10.96
CA PHE A 346 -21.71 -24.04 -10.54
C PHE A 346 -22.05 -23.94 -9.07
N GLU A 347 -22.61 -24.99 -8.46
CA GLU A 347 -22.82 -25.06 -7.01
C GLU A 347 -21.48 -25.01 -6.25
N LEU A 348 -20.48 -25.75 -6.73
CA LEU A 348 -19.13 -25.74 -6.15
C LEU A 348 -18.45 -24.37 -6.29
N ILE A 349 -18.57 -23.75 -7.47
CA ILE A 349 -18.08 -22.39 -7.71
C ILE A 349 -18.76 -21.41 -6.73
N GLN A 350 -20.09 -21.46 -6.60
CA GLN A 350 -20.83 -20.59 -5.67
C GLN A 350 -20.38 -20.79 -4.22
N LYS A 351 -20.25 -22.04 -3.77
CA LYS A 351 -19.75 -22.36 -2.42
C LYS A 351 -18.33 -21.82 -2.22
N SER A 352 -17.46 -21.92 -3.23
CA SER A 352 -16.07 -21.43 -3.20
C SER A 352 -15.97 -19.95 -2.91
N TYR A 353 -16.83 -19.17 -3.56
CA TYR A 353 -16.89 -17.74 -3.29
C TYR A 353 -17.50 -17.43 -1.93
N ASN A 354 -18.56 -18.13 -1.51
CA ASN A 354 -19.13 -17.95 -0.17
C ASN A 354 -18.08 -18.19 0.93
N ASN A 355 -17.34 -19.30 0.85
CA ASN A 355 -16.32 -19.65 1.84
C ASN A 355 -15.21 -18.60 1.88
N LEU A 356 -14.69 -18.20 0.70
CA LEU A 356 -13.64 -17.18 0.57
C LEU A 356 -14.03 -15.85 1.24
N ILE A 357 -15.29 -15.42 1.06
CA ILE A 357 -15.80 -14.16 1.60
C ILE A 357 -15.93 -14.22 3.13
N ILE A 358 -16.47 -15.32 3.65
CA ILE A 358 -16.68 -15.54 5.09
C ILE A 358 -15.33 -15.66 5.81
N SER A 359 -14.39 -16.43 5.26
CA SER A 359 -13.08 -16.67 5.88
C SER A 359 -12.17 -15.44 5.92
N ASN A 360 -12.44 -14.42 5.09
CA ASN A 360 -11.63 -13.20 4.97
C ASN A 360 -12.15 -11.99 5.79
N ASN A 361 -13.07 -12.18 6.77
CA ASN A 361 -13.65 -11.13 7.63
C ASN A 361 -14.45 -10.02 6.90
N VAL A 362 -14.90 -10.23 5.67
CA VAL A 362 -15.49 -9.19 4.80
C VAL A 362 -17.00 -8.99 5.06
N ILE A 363 -17.76 -10.07 5.23
CA ILE A 363 -19.21 -10.01 5.51
C ILE A 363 -19.52 -10.97 6.66
N GLN A 364 -19.91 -10.40 7.82
CA GLN A 364 -20.29 -11.17 9.02
C GLN A 364 -21.74 -11.68 8.95
N ASP A 365 -22.53 -11.20 7.98
CA ASP A 365 -23.91 -11.61 7.76
C ASP A 365 -23.98 -12.68 6.65
N GLU A 366 -24.25 -13.92 7.05
CA GLU A 366 -24.32 -15.08 6.14
C GLU A 366 -25.45 -14.95 5.10
N GLU A 367 -26.60 -14.37 5.47
CA GLU A 367 -27.75 -14.20 4.57
C GLU A 367 -27.43 -13.16 3.48
N LEU A 368 -26.79 -12.05 3.88
CA LEU A 368 -26.34 -11.02 2.95
C LEU A 368 -25.25 -11.56 2.01
N ALA A 369 -24.27 -12.30 2.54
CA ALA A 369 -23.22 -12.92 1.73
C ALA A 369 -23.84 -13.84 0.66
N GLU A 370 -24.78 -14.71 1.04
CA GLU A 370 -25.46 -15.60 0.10
C GLU A 370 -26.23 -14.83 -0.98
N LYS A 371 -26.94 -13.75 -0.59
CA LYS A 371 -27.71 -12.91 -1.52
C LYS A 371 -26.79 -12.24 -2.56
N LEU A 372 -25.68 -11.67 -2.12
CA LEU A 372 -24.72 -10.99 -3.00
C LEU A 372 -23.99 -12.01 -3.91
N THR A 373 -23.63 -13.20 -3.41
CA THR A 373 -23.07 -14.28 -4.23
C THR A 373 -24.02 -14.74 -5.31
N LYS A 374 -25.30 -14.92 -5.00
CA LYS A 374 -26.31 -15.27 -6.01
C LYS A 374 -26.48 -14.17 -7.05
N LEU A 375 -26.55 -12.91 -6.63
CA LEU A 375 -26.65 -11.77 -7.54
C LEU A 375 -25.45 -11.76 -8.49
N PHE A 376 -24.25 -11.84 -7.94
CA PHE A 376 -23.01 -11.84 -8.67
C PHE A 376 -22.95 -12.98 -9.69
N PHE A 377 -23.13 -14.21 -9.20
CA PHE A 377 -23.09 -15.43 -9.99
C PHE A 377 -24.06 -15.39 -11.18
N ASN A 378 -25.34 -15.11 -10.90
CA ASN A 378 -26.37 -15.08 -11.93
C ASN A 378 -26.11 -13.98 -12.96
N THR A 379 -25.67 -12.80 -12.52
CA THR A 379 -25.34 -11.69 -13.40
C THR A 379 -24.16 -12.03 -14.30
N CYS A 380 -23.11 -12.64 -13.77
CA CYS A 380 -21.93 -12.98 -14.55
C CYS A 380 -22.20 -14.04 -15.62
N ILE A 381 -23.05 -15.03 -15.31
CA ILE A 381 -23.53 -16.01 -16.30
C ILE A 381 -24.42 -15.33 -17.33
N GLU A 382 -25.32 -14.45 -16.90
CA GLU A 382 -26.27 -13.76 -17.77
C GLU A 382 -25.58 -12.78 -18.73
N TYR A 383 -24.46 -12.17 -18.36
CA TYR A 383 -23.79 -11.14 -19.17
C TYR A 383 -22.36 -11.51 -19.57
N GLY A 384 -21.99 -12.79 -19.47
CA GLY A 384 -20.76 -13.34 -20.02
C GLY A 384 -19.48 -12.70 -19.48
N CYS A 385 -19.41 -12.42 -18.19
CA CYS A 385 -18.26 -11.75 -17.56
C CYS A 385 -16.98 -12.60 -17.62
N GLN A 386 -15.87 -12.00 -18.08
CA GLN A 386 -14.62 -12.72 -18.35
C GLN A 386 -13.80 -13.00 -17.09
N GLU A 387 -13.80 -12.09 -16.12
CA GLU A 387 -12.90 -12.19 -14.96
C GLU A 387 -13.52 -12.97 -13.78
N PHE A 388 -14.82 -13.24 -13.80
CA PHE A 388 -15.51 -13.80 -12.63
C PHE A 388 -14.92 -15.13 -12.20
N ILE A 389 -14.97 -16.12 -13.09
CA ILE A 389 -14.51 -17.48 -12.81
C ILE A 389 -12.99 -17.49 -12.58
N LEU A 390 -12.27 -16.50 -13.11
CA LEU A 390 -10.81 -16.52 -13.24
C LEU A 390 -10.06 -15.73 -12.16
N ASN A 391 -10.73 -15.00 -11.27
CA ASN A 391 -10.04 -14.17 -10.28
C ASN A 391 -10.76 -14.02 -8.93
N THR A 392 -10.40 -14.85 -7.96
CA THR A 392 -10.95 -14.83 -6.60
C THR A 392 -10.58 -13.59 -5.78
N ILE A 393 -9.38 -13.04 -5.98
CA ILE A 393 -8.93 -11.82 -5.27
C ILE A 393 -9.79 -10.62 -5.68
N ASN A 394 -10.07 -10.49 -6.98
CA ASN A 394 -10.95 -9.44 -7.48
C ASN A 394 -12.37 -9.60 -6.90
N VAL A 395 -12.90 -10.82 -6.82
CA VAL A 395 -14.24 -11.07 -6.25
C VAL A 395 -14.34 -10.58 -4.80
N THR A 396 -13.38 -10.90 -3.92
CA THR A 396 -13.45 -10.42 -2.53
C THR A 396 -13.49 -8.89 -2.43
N ASN A 397 -12.64 -8.20 -3.21
CA ASN A 397 -12.61 -6.74 -3.22
C ASN A 397 -13.93 -6.16 -3.75
N HIS A 398 -14.46 -6.71 -4.84
CA HIS A 398 -15.71 -6.22 -5.44
C HIS A 398 -16.96 -6.49 -4.59
N PHE A 399 -16.94 -7.51 -3.73
CA PHE A 399 -18.02 -7.71 -2.76
C PHE A 399 -18.08 -6.60 -1.72
N ASN A 400 -16.93 -6.10 -1.26
CA ASN A 400 -16.89 -4.93 -0.39
C ASN A 400 -17.48 -3.70 -1.10
N ASP A 401 -17.10 -3.50 -2.36
CA ASP A 401 -17.61 -2.38 -3.17
C ASP A 401 -19.14 -2.46 -3.32
N ILE A 402 -19.66 -3.64 -3.69
CA ILE A 402 -21.10 -3.89 -3.84
C ILE A 402 -21.84 -3.68 -2.51
N LYS A 403 -21.27 -4.11 -1.38
CA LYS A 403 -21.87 -3.91 -0.05
C LYS A 403 -21.99 -2.42 0.27
N LEU A 404 -20.92 -1.65 0.06
CA LEU A 404 -20.93 -0.19 0.28
C LEU A 404 -21.96 0.50 -0.64
N ILE A 405 -22.04 0.09 -1.90
CA ILE A 405 -23.06 0.60 -2.83
C ILE A 405 -24.46 0.23 -2.36
N TYR A 406 -24.67 -1.00 -1.90
CA TYR A 406 -25.96 -1.46 -1.37
C TYR A 406 -26.39 -0.65 -0.16
N GLU A 407 -25.50 -0.43 0.81
CA GLU A 407 -25.73 0.42 1.99
C GLU A 407 -26.07 1.88 1.58
N ALA A 408 -25.36 2.44 0.61
CA ALA A 408 -25.62 3.79 0.12
C ALA A 408 -26.98 3.92 -0.59
N ILE A 409 -27.38 2.90 -1.36
CA ILE A 409 -28.65 2.89 -2.09
C ILE A 409 -29.84 2.61 -1.17
N GLU A 410 -29.65 1.85 -0.10
CA GLU A 410 -30.72 1.53 0.86
C GLU A 410 -31.30 2.82 1.50
N VAL A 411 -30.46 3.83 1.72
CA VAL A 411 -30.87 5.17 2.22
C VAL A 411 -31.78 5.92 1.23
N LEU A 412 -31.68 5.63 -0.06
CA LEU A 412 -32.43 6.33 -1.11
C LEU A 412 -33.87 5.81 -1.30
N GLU A 413 -34.27 4.78 -0.55
CA GLU A 413 -35.60 4.15 -0.63
C GLU A 413 -36.00 3.76 -2.07
N LEU A 414 -35.03 3.36 -2.90
CA LEU A 414 -35.28 2.89 -4.25
C LEU A 414 -36.08 1.58 -4.25
N ASP A 415 -36.87 1.35 -5.30
CA ASP A 415 -37.53 0.07 -5.50
C ASP A 415 -36.52 -1.05 -5.79
N THR A 416 -36.91 -2.30 -5.50
CA THR A 416 -36.03 -3.47 -5.63
C THR A 416 -35.46 -3.67 -7.04
N ASN A 417 -36.19 -3.26 -8.10
CA ASN A 417 -35.70 -3.38 -9.46
C ASN A 417 -34.59 -2.35 -9.74
N SER A 418 -34.78 -1.10 -9.31
CA SER A 418 -33.74 -0.06 -9.40
C SER A 418 -32.45 -0.45 -8.65
N ILE A 419 -32.56 -1.02 -7.45
CA ILE A 419 -31.39 -1.51 -6.69
C ILE A 419 -30.68 -2.62 -7.48
N SER A 420 -31.43 -3.60 -7.97
CA SER A 420 -30.91 -4.72 -8.76
C SER A 420 -30.18 -4.24 -10.03
N GLU A 421 -30.74 -3.28 -10.76
CA GLU A 421 -30.15 -2.74 -11.99
C GLU A 421 -28.81 -2.06 -11.73
N ILE A 422 -28.69 -1.28 -10.64
CA ILE A 422 -27.43 -0.60 -10.29
C ILE A 422 -26.34 -1.62 -9.92
N LEU A 423 -26.66 -2.59 -9.07
CA LEU A 423 -25.68 -3.59 -8.65
C LEU A 423 -25.27 -4.51 -9.81
N LYS A 424 -26.21 -4.87 -10.69
CA LYS A 424 -25.89 -5.61 -11.93
C LYS A 424 -24.96 -4.81 -12.81
N LEU A 425 -25.25 -3.54 -13.05
CA LEU A 425 -24.41 -2.67 -13.89
C LEU A 425 -22.98 -2.58 -13.33
N TYR A 426 -22.87 -2.37 -12.01
CA TYR A 426 -21.58 -2.31 -11.34
C TYR A 426 -20.80 -3.63 -11.46
N THR A 427 -21.50 -4.75 -11.25
CA THR A 427 -20.92 -6.09 -11.40
C THR A 427 -20.39 -6.33 -12.81
N ILE A 428 -21.20 -6.04 -13.83
CA ILE A 428 -20.82 -6.25 -15.24
C ILE A 428 -19.61 -5.39 -15.60
N TYR A 429 -19.59 -4.14 -15.16
CA TYR A 429 -18.46 -3.24 -15.39
C TYR A 429 -17.16 -3.77 -14.76
N CYS A 430 -17.20 -4.13 -13.48
CA CYS A 430 -16.00 -4.59 -12.76
C CYS A 430 -15.40 -5.86 -13.35
N PHE A 431 -16.24 -6.74 -13.89
CA PHE A 431 -15.80 -8.04 -14.44
C PHE A 431 -15.73 -8.08 -15.97
N LYS A 432 -15.70 -6.91 -16.61
CA LYS A 432 -15.57 -6.74 -18.07
C LYS A 432 -16.59 -7.56 -18.85
N GLY A 433 -17.83 -7.56 -18.37
CA GLY A 433 -18.96 -8.20 -19.02
C GLY A 433 -19.57 -7.38 -20.16
N ASP A 434 -20.61 -7.92 -20.78
CA ASP A 434 -21.32 -7.29 -21.88
C ASP A 434 -22.24 -6.15 -21.40
N MET A 435 -21.64 -4.98 -21.22
CA MET A 435 -22.34 -3.74 -20.85
C MET A 435 -23.35 -3.29 -21.91
N GLU A 436 -23.09 -3.55 -23.19
CA GLU A 436 -23.98 -3.13 -24.28
C GLU A 436 -25.30 -3.90 -24.22
N SER A 437 -25.22 -5.23 -24.06
CA SER A 437 -26.39 -6.08 -23.90
C SER A 437 -27.23 -5.67 -22.69
N PHE A 438 -26.62 -5.43 -21.53
CA PHE A 438 -27.35 -5.02 -20.35
C PHE A 438 -27.96 -3.62 -20.49
N THR A 439 -27.17 -2.63 -20.91
CA THR A 439 -27.64 -1.24 -21.04
C THR A 439 -28.73 -1.05 -22.10
N SER A 440 -28.83 -1.95 -23.08
CA SER A 440 -29.93 -1.99 -24.05
C SER A 440 -31.27 -2.46 -23.46
N SER A 441 -31.23 -3.15 -22.31
CA SER A 441 -32.40 -3.76 -21.65
C SER A 441 -33.00 -2.92 -20.52
N ILE A 442 -32.36 -1.81 -20.14
CA ILE A 442 -32.73 -0.95 -19.00
C ILE A 442 -33.06 0.49 -19.43
N ASN A 443 -33.74 1.22 -18.55
CA ASN A 443 -33.99 2.67 -18.75
C ASN A 443 -32.76 3.48 -18.29
N LYS A 444 -31.90 3.84 -19.25
CA LYS A 444 -30.62 4.52 -19.00
C LYS A 444 -30.76 5.79 -18.17
N ASP A 445 -31.71 6.67 -18.48
CA ASP A 445 -31.88 7.95 -17.79
C ASP A 445 -32.24 7.76 -16.31
N THR A 446 -33.08 6.76 -16.03
CA THR A 446 -33.50 6.44 -14.66
C THR A 446 -32.35 5.85 -13.86
N VAL A 447 -31.62 4.89 -14.44
CA VAL A 447 -30.47 4.26 -13.79
C VAL A 447 -29.32 5.26 -13.58
N LEU A 448 -29.05 6.12 -14.56
CA LEU A 448 -28.06 7.19 -14.46
C LEU A 448 -28.37 8.13 -13.28
N GLY A 449 -29.60 8.64 -13.20
CA GLY A 449 -30.01 9.52 -12.10
C GLY A 449 -29.95 8.83 -10.74
N ASN A 450 -30.22 7.52 -10.66
CA ASN A 450 -30.09 6.78 -9.42
C ASN A 450 -28.64 6.52 -9.02
N ILE A 451 -27.75 6.26 -9.98
CA ILE A 451 -26.30 6.10 -9.74
C ILE A 451 -25.68 7.41 -9.25
N GLU A 452 -26.05 8.55 -9.83
CA GLU A 452 -25.59 9.86 -9.37
C GLU A 452 -25.98 10.13 -7.91
N LYS A 453 -27.22 9.77 -7.53
CA LYS A 453 -27.68 9.87 -6.14
C LYS A 453 -26.93 8.90 -5.22
N ALA A 454 -26.75 7.64 -5.63
CA ALA A 454 -26.02 6.64 -4.87
C ALA A 454 -24.58 7.09 -4.60
N LYS A 455 -23.93 7.69 -5.60
CA LYS A 455 -22.60 8.29 -5.47
C LYS A 455 -22.55 9.43 -4.44
N ILE A 456 -23.59 10.26 -4.36
CA ILE A 456 -23.69 11.35 -3.37
C ILE A 456 -23.88 10.78 -1.96
N GLU A 457 -24.65 9.72 -1.77
CA GLU A 457 -24.77 9.09 -0.45
C GLU A 457 -23.50 8.35 -0.05
N LEU A 458 -22.86 7.65 -0.99
CA LEU A 458 -21.60 6.95 -0.77
C LEU A 458 -20.47 7.90 -0.31
N SER A 459 -20.45 9.15 -0.78
CA SER A 459 -19.47 10.15 -0.36
C SER A 459 -19.67 10.67 1.06
N LYS A 460 -20.81 10.36 1.69
CA LYS A 460 -21.11 10.70 3.10
C LYS A 460 -20.76 9.57 4.07
N ILE A 461 -20.43 8.38 3.57
CA ILE A 461 -20.03 7.25 4.41
C ILE A 461 -18.55 7.45 4.79
N ASP A 462 -18.29 7.73 6.07
CA ASP A 462 -16.97 8.00 6.67
C ASP A 462 -16.07 6.73 6.80
N SER A 463 -16.08 5.85 5.79
CA SER A 463 -15.25 4.64 5.76
C SER A 463 -13.97 4.81 4.93
N ILE A 464 -12.95 4.05 5.33
CA ILE A 464 -11.62 4.00 4.72
C ILE A 464 -11.72 3.67 3.21
N ASP A 465 -11.24 4.60 2.38
CA ASP A 465 -10.88 4.46 0.96
C ASP A 465 -11.98 4.05 -0.05
N ASN A 466 -13.09 4.79 -0.11
CA ASN A 466 -14.11 4.63 -1.17
C ASN A 466 -13.66 5.14 -2.56
N SER A 467 -12.37 5.47 -2.74
CA SER A 467 -11.87 6.17 -3.94
C SER A 467 -12.05 5.33 -5.22
N ASP A 468 -11.78 4.03 -5.15
CA ASP A 468 -11.94 3.11 -6.29
C ASP A 468 -13.41 2.88 -6.65
N VAL A 469 -14.29 2.73 -5.65
CA VAL A 469 -15.74 2.59 -5.88
C VAL A 469 -16.29 3.82 -6.59
N LEU A 470 -15.92 5.02 -6.12
CA LEU A 470 -16.32 6.28 -6.73
C LEU A 470 -15.77 6.43 -8.16
N ASN A 471 -14.53 6.00 -8.41
CA ASN A 471 -13.92 6.01 -9.75
C ASN A 471 -14.64 5.05 -10.71
N ASN A 472 -15.03 3.86 -10.24
CA ASN A 472 -15.80 2.89 -11.03
C ASN A 472 -17.19 3.44 -11.36
N LEU A 473 -17.90 4.01 -10.37
CA LEU A 473 -19.20 4.65 -10.61
C LEU A 473 -19.10 5.83 -11.59
N ASN A 474 -18.04 6.65 -11.51
CA ASN A 474 -17.79 7.71 -12.48
C ASN A 474 -17.60 7.18 -13.91
N SER A 475 -16.86 6.08 -14.04
CA SER A 475 -16.66 5.46 -15.34
C SER A 475 -17.96 4.89 -15.90
N ILE A 476 -18.80 4.29 -15.05
CA ILE A 476 -20.12 3.78 -15.43
C ILE A 476 -21.04 4.94 -15.86
N ILE A 477 -21.05 6.05 -15.12
CA ILE A 477 -21.79 7.28 -15.48
C ILE A 477 -21.39 7.73 -16.89
N ASN A 478 -20.09 7.86 -17.17
CA ASN A 478 -19.58 8.27 -18.49
C ASN A 478 -19.95 7.28 -19.62
N ILE A 479 -20.13 6.00 -19.30
CA ILE A 479 -20.56 4.98 -20.27
C ILE A 479 -22.06 5.10 -20.56
N LEU A 480 -22.86 5.49 -19.57
CA LEU A 480 -24.30 5.62 -19.70
C LEU A 480 -24.75 6.92 -20.39
N GLY A 481 -24.00 8.03 -20.25
CA GLY A 481 -24.35 9.33 -20.83
C GLY A 481 -23.29 10.40 -20.66
#